data_AF-A0A1M2VYU6-F1
#
_entry.id   AF-A0A1M2VYU6-F1
#
_cell.length_a   1.000
_cell.length_b   1.000
_cell.length_c   1.000
_cell.angle_alpha   90.00
_cell.angle_beta   90.00
_cell.angle_gamma   90.00
#
_symmetry.space_group_name_H-M   'P 1'
#
loop_
_entity.id
_entity.type
_entity.pdbx_description
1 polymer ?
#
loop_
_entity_poly.entity_id
_entity_poly.type
_entity_poly.pdbx_seq_one_letter_code
_entity_poly.pdbx_strand_id
1 'polypeptide(L)'
;MSLRDKLLSALADLPGTRTFHVHVLTSSPRKHNGLFPYVRPRPRAYLQDVFILLSEQATPDAPRVLVTALEASVYNIPATSCGVLYVSKVDSSGHAAAPSPTAALVRAFLLYYADPATRPIAVRHLWVQLFARAQGQYLFPNSADYPGKRPLSDVKLCVWWRRIFGEVAAEVERRLRGSGTVRLHFILPGYGELEATHTLGRVASADGAGGTVQWTYGHPYAQKDVPLPCPGSQDVEEPPHLGHYIPWFDDDPKSRFIDEIALITNSEGVRSPERKRPRALTGSRSHGEARAAKEKEEEEKERETEKSKDEKKYPSGELAQVSADEFWERMSFRQECVAGAVTGFFAMGISTPPPAASAEKASQPSPLAPQPGQLAPRMVRRIVSTLMNHHEFSTSERAVRATETLEGAIKGLCEDDAPVLPAPAAASTSTPATEDEPGRPRTPEPGSTTLDVPRTPPPNRSHLRAPGGGDAVPEISPNPFPEPVASLETYTSYIYGSIDVRNAPLPPPPAASGSEDTKDAAKGAAGGSGGASVTVLQVRKKRKPAAP
;
A
#
# COMPACT_ATOMS: atom_id res chain seq x y z
N MET A 1 -21.26 5.18 -8.76
CA MET A 1 -20.59 6.28 -8.03
C MET A 1 -19.10 6.00 -8.01
N SER A 2 -18.27 6.99 -8.29
CA SER A 2 -16.81 6.84 -8.21
C SER A 2 -16.34 6.77 -6.75
N LEU A 3 -15.10 6.35 -6.52
CA LEU A 3 -14.47 6.40 -5.19
C LEU A 3 -14.50 7.84 -4.64
N ARG A 4 -14.13 8.83 -5.46
CA ARG A 4 -14.16 10.26 -5.10
C ARG A 4 -15.52 10.68 -4.55
N ASP A 5 -16.60 10.35 -5.24
CA ASP A 5 -17.95 10.78 -4.83
C ASP A 5 -18.36 10.13 -3.49
N LYS A 6 -17.96 8.88 -3.26
CA LYS A 6 -18.18 8.19 -1.98
C LYS A 6 -17.40 8.81 -0.83
N LEU A 7 -16.15 9.23 -1.08
CA LEU A 7 -15.34 9.93 -0.08
C LEU A 7 -15.97 11.30 0.26
N LEU A 8 -16.33 12.09 -0.74
CA LEU A 8 -16.99 13.39 -0.54
C LEU A 8 -18.31 13.23 0.22
N SER A 9 -19.13 12.25 -0.15
CA SER A 9 -20.39 11.96 0.55
C SER A 9 -20.18 11.62 2.03
N ALA A 10 -19.10 10.94 2.40
CA ALA A 10 -18.81 10.61 3.79
C ALA A 10 -18.28 11.81 4.60
N LEU A 11 -17.69 12.80 3.92
CA LEU A 11 -17.25 14.04 4.56
C LEU A 11 -18.42 15.02 4.81
N ALA A 12 -19.52 14.87 4.07
CA ALA A 12 -20.73 15.70 4.19
C ALA A 12 -21.35 15.69 5.59
N ASP A 13 -21.18 14.61 6.34
CA ASP A 13 -21.77 14.41 7.67
C ASP A 13 -20.92 15.00 8.81
N LEU A 14 -19.74 15.55 8.49
CA LEU A 14 -18.84 16.08 9.51
C LEU A 14 -19.37 17.40 10.10
N PRO A 15 -19.27 17.63 11.42
CA PRO A 15 -19.75 18.87 12.02
C PRO A 15 -18.87 20.07 11.64
N GLY A 16 -19.45 21.27 11.78
CA GLY A 16 -18.81 22.54 11.46
C GLY A 16 -19.11 23.05 10.05
N THR A 17 -18.58 24.24 9.76
CA THR A 17 -18.62 24.86 8.43
C THR A 17 -17.23 24.85 7.83
N ARG A 18 -17.06 24.11 6.72
CA ARG A 18 -15.76 23.90 6.05
C ARG A 18 -15.95 23.33 4.66
N THR A 19 -15.00 23.59 3.79
CA THR A 19 -14.94 23.02 2.45
C THR A 19 -13.84 21.98 2.40
N PHE A 20 -14.16 20.80 1.87
CA PHE A 20 -13.19 19.74 1.64
C PHE A 20 -12.90 19.59 0.15
N HIS A 21 -11.64 19.33 -0.17
CA HIS A 21 -11.20 19.01 -1.52
C HIS A 21 -10.47 17.68 -1.51
N VAL A 22 -10.86 16.78 -2.40
CA VAL A 22 -10.32 15.43 -2.50
C VAL A 22 -9.68 15.23 -3.85
N HIS A 23 -8.44 14.74 -3.87
CA HIS A 23 -7.78 14.21 -5.06
C HIS A 23 -7.63 12.70 -4.92
N VAL A 24 -8.28 11.93 -5.80
CA VAL A 24 -8.17 10.47 -5.87
C VAL A 24 -7.33 10.09 -7.09
N LEU A 25 -6.13 9.56 -6.83
CA LEU A 25 -5.19 9.15 -7.86
C LEU A 25 -5.11 7.62 -7.85
N THR A 26 -5.65 6.99 -8.90
CA THR A 26 -5.62 5.52 -9.06
C THR A 26 -4.77 5.17 -10.27
N SER A 27 -3.81 4.26 -10.14
CA SER A 27 -3.01 3.83 -11.29
C SER A 27 -3.73 2.78 -12.15
N SER A 28 -3.38 2.75 -13.45
CA SER A 28 -3.82 1.68 -14.34
C SER A 28 -3.25 0.33 -13.88
N PRO A 29 -4.03 -0.76 -13.95
CA PRO A 29 -3.55 -2.08 -13.57
C PRO A 29 -2.28 -2.48 -14.31
N ARG A 30 -1.31 -3.02 -13.58
CA ARG A 30 -0.09 -3.60 -14.15
C ARG A 30 0.10 -5.03 -13.67
N LYS A 31 0.76 -5.86 -14.47
CA LYS A 31 1.19 -7.19 -14.03
C LYS A 31 2.13 -7.07 -12.83
N HIS A 32 1.93 -7.93 -11.84
CA HIS A 32 2.75 -8.00 -10.64
C HIS A 32 2.93 -9.45 -10.19
N ASN A 33 4.17 -9.90 -10.10
CA ASN A 33 4.51 -11.27 -9.71
C ASN A 33 5.21 -11.34 -8.34
N GLY A 34 5.24 -10.22 -7.60
CA GLY A 34 5.95 -10.10 -6.33
C GLY A 34 5.09 -10.39 -5.09
N LEU A 35 3.78 -10.61 -5.23
CA LEU A 35 2.90 -10.78 -4.07
C LEU A 35 3.14 -12.11 -3.33
N PHE A 36 3.51 -13.16 -4.06
CA PHE A 36 3.90 -14.46 -3.51
C PHE A 36 5.24 -14.87 -4.15
N PRO A 37 6.36 -14.25 -3.75
CA PRO A 37 7.63 -14.35 -4.47
C PRO A 37 8.26 -15.75 -4.42
N TYR A 38 7.89 -16.52 -3.40
CA TYR A 38 8.39 -17.87 -3.08
C TYR A 38 7.57 -19.00 -3.67
N VAL A 39 6.39 -18.73 -4.26
CA VAL A 39 5.53 -19.76 -4.85
C VAL A 39 5.92 -20.01 -6.32
N ARG A 40 5.75 -21.26 -6.77
CA ARG A 40 6.02 -21.70 -8.14
C ARG A 40 4.86 -22.56 -8.69
N PRO A 41 4.42 -22.32 -9.95
CA PRO A 41 4.67 -21.11 -10.73
C PRO A 41 4.15 -19.87 -10.00
N ARG A 42 4.75 -18.70 -10.25
CA ARG A 42 4.34 -17.47 -9.55
C ARG A 42 2.89 -17.13 -9.90
N PRO A 43 2.01 -16.92 -8.90
CA PRO A 43 0.63 -16.55 -9.15
C PRO A 43 0.55 -15.25 -9.95
N ARG A 44 -0.26 -15.26 -11.01
CA ARG A 44 -0.55 -14.05 -11.79
C ARG A 44 -1.39 -13.10 -10.95
N ALA A 45 -0.85 -11.93 -10.62
CA ALA A 45 -1.59 -10.84 -10.00
C ALA A 45 -1.48 -9.54 -10.80
N TYR A 46 -2.48 -8.68 -10.65
CA TYR A 46 -2.51 -7.33 -11.20
C TYR A 46 -2.55 -6.32 -10.06
N LEU A 47 -1.70 -5.29 -10.11
CA LEU A 47 -1.56 -4.30 -9.07
C LEU A 47 -2.01 -2.92 -9.56
N GLN A 48 -2.79 -2.25 -8.73
CA GLN A 48 -3.15 -0.85 -8.82
C GLN A 48 -2.73 -0.13 -7.54
N ASP A 49 -2.17 1.06 -7.69
CA ASP A 49 -1.81 1.92 -6.57
C ASP A 49 -2.93 2.96 -6.42
N VAL A 50 -3.34 3.22 -5.19
CA VAL A 50 -4.35 4.22 -4.85
C VAL A 50 -3.75 5.21 -3.88
N PHE A 51 -3.77 6.49 -4.26
CA PHE A 51 -3.28 7.57 -3.44
C PHE A 51 -4.36 8.65 -3.32
N ILE A 52 -4.72 8.98 -2.09
CA ILE A 52 -5.78 9.95 -1.78
C ILE A 52 -5.17 11.10 -1.00
N LEU A 53 -5.46 12.32 -1.44
CA LEU A 53 -5.16 13.55 -0.74
C LEU A 53 -6.46 14.24 -0.38
N LEU A 54 -6.54 14.75 0.85
CA LEU A 54 -7.65 15.56 1.34
C LEU A 54 -7.09 16.88 1.85
N SER A 55 -7.54 17.98 1.29
CA SER A 55 -7.33 19.32 1.83
C SER A 55 -8.62 19.90 2.42
N GLU A 56 -8.45 20.76 3.42
CA GLU A 56 -9.51 21.45 4.14
C GLU A 56 -9.34 22.96 3.99
N GLN A 57 -10.46 23.65 3.83
CA GLN A 57 -10.57 25.09 3.72
C GLN A 57 -11.63 25.58 4.72
N ALA A 58 -11.24 26.42 5.67
CA ALA A 58 -12.12 26.85 6.77
C ALA A 58 -13.22 27.82 6.29
N THR A 59 -12.87 28.76 5.43
CA THR A 59 -13.79 29.71 4.79
C THR A 59 -13.42 29.84 3.31
N PRO A 60 -14.33 30.29 2.43
CA PRO A 60 -14.04 30.42 0.99
C PRO A 60 -12.78 31.25 0.67
N ASP A 61 -12.44 32.21 1.54
CA ASP A 61 -11.27 33.08 1.40
C ASP A 61 -10.01 32.55 2.12
N ALA A 62 -10.14 31.51 2.95
CA ALA A 62 -9.02 30.91 3.66
C ALA A 62 -8.16 30.05 2.71
N PRO A 63 -6.85 29.91 2.96
CA PRO A 63 -6.02 29.02 2.17
C PRO A 63 -6.41 27.55 2.41
N ARG A 64 -6.22 26.72 1.38
CA ARG A 64 -6.38 25.26 1.48
C ARG A 64 -5.15 24.65 2.14
N VAL A 65 -5.39 23.65 2.99
CA VAL A 65 -4.30 22.91 3.64
C VAL A 65 -4.56 21.41 3.53
N LEU A 66 -3.59 20.64 3.06
CA LEU A 66 -3.63 19.18 3.10
C LEU A 66 -3.66 18.68 4.55
N VAL A 67 -4.69 17.92 4.86
CA VAL A 67 -4.99 17.46 6.23
C VAL A 67 -4.91 15.94 6.39
N THR A 68 -5.15 15.17 5.33
CA THR A 68 -5.07 13.71 5.36
C THR A 68 -4.53 13.18 4.04
N ALA A 69 -3.69 12.15 4.12
CA ALA A 69 -3.22 11.38 2.97
C ALA A 69 -3.34 9.88 3.25
N LEU A 70 -3.69 9.11 2.21
CA LEU A 70 -3.80 7.66 2.27
C LEU A 70 -3.13 7.03 1.05
N GLU A 71 -2.26 6.06 1.29
CA GLU A 71 -1.59 5.22 0.28
C GLU A 71 -2.03 3.77 0.46
N ALA A 72 -2.53 3.15 -0.61
CA ALA A 72 -2.95 1.76 -0.61
C ALA A 72 -2.62 1.06 -1.94
N SER A 73 -2.56 -0.26 -1.90
CA SER A 73 -2.32 -1.13 -3.04
C SER A 73 -3.46 -2.13 -3.19
N VAL A 74 -4.00 -2.25 -4.41
CA VAL A 74 -5.08 -3.18 -4.74
C VAL A 74 -4.53 -4.24 -5.68
N TYR A 75 -4.53 -5.48 -5.23
CA TYR A 75 -4.12 -6.65 -6.00
C TYR A 75 -5.37 -7.41 -6.47
N ASN A 76 -5.40 -7.81 -7.74
CA ASN A 76 -6.40 -8.71 -8.30
C ASN A 76 -5.70 -10.01 -8.73
N ILE A 77 -6.17 -11.14 -8.22
CA ILE A 77 -5.64 -12.48 -8.49
C ILE A 77 -6.77 -13.30 -9.15
N PRO A 78 -6.83 -13.33 -10.48
CA PRO A 78 -7.94 -13.98 -11.18
C PRO A 78 -8.06 -15.48 -10.91
N ALA A 79 -6.93 -16.18 -10.69
CA ALA A 79 -6.90 -17.64 -10.53
C ALA A 79 -7.74 -18.13 -9.34
N THR A 80 -7.81 -17.34 -8.27
CA THR A 80 -8.58 -17.64 -7.05
C THR A 80 -9.81 -16.75 -6.90
N SER A 81 -10.08 -15.87 -7.88
CA SER A 81 -11.09 -14.81 -7.76
C SER A 81 -10.93 -13.99 -6.46
N CYS A 82 -9.68 -13.74 -6.06
CA CYS A 82 -9.32 -13.01 -4.84
C CYS A 82 -8.79 -11.61 -5.18
N GLY A 83 -9.24 -10.63 -4.40
CA GLY A 83 -8.61 -9.32 -4.31
C GLY A 83 -7.87 -9.16 -2.99
N VAL A 84 -6.78 -8.40 -2.97
CA VAL A 84 -6.12 -7.96 -1.74
C VAL A 84 -6.03 -6.44 -1.74
N LEU A 85 -6.67 -5.78 -0.77
CA LEU A 85 -6.48 -4.36 -0.48
C LEU A 85 -5.50 -4.24 0.67
N TYR A 86 -4.31 -3.73 0.39
CA TYR A 86 -3.31 -3.43 1.40
C TYR A 86 -3.28 -1.93 1.69
N VAL A 87 -3.57 -1.54 2.93
CA VAL A 87 -3.41 -0.15 3.37
C VAL A 87 -1.97 0.03 3.82
N SER A 88 -1.19 0.77 3.03
CA SER A 88 0.25 0.95 3.27
C SER A 88 0.51 2.07 4.26
N LYS A 89 -0.04 3.27 4.01
CA LYS A 89 0.17 4.45 4.86
C LYS A 89 -1.10 5.26 5.01
N VAL A 90 -1.35 5.74 6.21
CA VAL A 90 -2.35 6.75 6.51
C VAL A 90 -1.69 7.79 7.41
N ASP A 91 -1.77 9.05 7.03
CA ASP A 91 -1.19 10.14 7.81
C ASP A 91 -2.12 11.35 7.84
N SER A 92 -1.97 12.15 8.89
CA SER A 92 -2.60 13.46 9.01
C SER A 92 -1.54 14.52 9.25
N SER A 93 -1.74 15.72 8.72
CA SER A 93 -0.77 16.81 8.90
C SER A 93 -0.93 17.53 10.24
N GLY A 94 -2.04 17.29 10.96
CA GLY A 94 -2.40 18.00 12.19
C GLY A 94 -3.09 19.35 11.99
N HIS A 95 -3.24 19.82 10.74
CA HIS A 95 -3.81 21.14 10.42
C HIS A 95 -5.34 21.15 10.28
N ALA A 96 -6.00 20.00 10.47
CA ALA A 96 -7.44 19.86 10.31
C ALA A 96 -8.22 20.55 11.43
N ALA A 97 -9.41 21.07 11.12
CA ALA A 97 -10.33 21.47 12.17
C ALA A 97 -10.90 20.24 12.87
N ALA A 98 -11.16 20.34 14.17
CA ALA A 98 -11.78 19.27 14.93
C ALA A 98 -13.29 19.17 14.60
N PRO A 99 -13.84 17.96 14.41
CA PRO A 99 -13.17 16.66 14.41
C PRO A 99 -12.42 16.41 13.11
N SER A 100 -11.30 15.69 13.21
CA SER A 100 -10.47 15.31 12.07
C SER A 100 -11.27 14.48 11.04
N PRO A 101 -11.14 14.78 9.74
CA PRO A 101 -11.81 14.04 8.68
C PRO A 101 -11.20 12.65 8.41
N THR A 102 -10.01 12.35 8.96
CA THR A 102 -9.24 11.14 8.62
C THR A 102 -10.04 9.84 8.84
N ALA A 103 -10.76 9.74 9.96
CA ALA A 103 -11.54 8.54 10.28
C ALA A 103 -12.71 8.32 9.31
N ALA A 104 -13.42 9.40 8.94
CA ALA A 104 -14.52 9.34 7.99
C ALA A 104 -14.01 8.94 6.59
N LEU A 105 -12.90 9.55 6.15
CA LEU A 105 -12.25 9.26 4.88
C LEU A 105 -11.82 7.79 4.77
N VAL A 106 -11.11 7.28 5.79
CA VAL A 106 -10.61 5.90 5.82
C VAL A 106 -11.76 4.89 5.87
N ARG A 107 -12.80 5.15 6.67
CA ARG A 107 -13.99 4.28 6.72
C ARG A 107 -14.68 4.21 5.36
N ALA A 108 -14.87 5.35 4.70
CA ALA A 108 -15.50 5.42 3.39
C ALA A 108 -14.67 4.71 2.31
N PHE A 109 -13.34 4.89 2.34
CA PHE A 109 -12.40 4.19 1.46
C PHE A 109 -12.49 2.67 1.62
N LEU A 110 -12.40 2.17 2.85
CA LEU A 110 -12.47 0.74 3.13
C LEU A 110 -13.83 0.17 2.74
N LEU A 111 -14.92 0.88 3.05
CA LEU A 111 -16.28 0.46 2.69
C LEU A 111 -16.49 0.41 1.17
N TYR A 112 -15.93 1.36 0.41
CA TYR A 112 -16.01 1.38 -1.04
C TYR A 112 -15.43 0.13 -1.69
N TYR A 113 -14.26 -0.32 -1.20
CA TYR A 113 -13.67 -1.56 -1.67
C TYR A 113 -14.33 -2.80 -1.05
N ALA A 114 -14.75 -2.75 0.22
CA ALA A 114 -15.35 -3.89 0.88
C ALA A 114 -16.71 -4.28 0.31
N ASP A 115 -17.53 -3.30 -0.11
CA ASP A 115 -18.85 -3.52 -0.70
C ASP A 115 -18.74 -3.98 -2.18
N PRO A 116 -19.22 -5.20 -2.53
CA PRO A 116 -19.21 -5.70 -3.91
C PRO A 116 -19.95 -4.81 -4.91
N ALA A 117 -20.95 -4.05 -4.47
CA ALA A 117 -21.72 -3.18 -5.36
C ALA A 117 -20.95 -1.92 -5.79
N THR A 118 -19.94 -1.50 -5.02
CA THR A 118 -19.13 -0.31 -5.33
C THR A 118 -17.70 -0.63 -5.72
N ARG A 119 -17.21 -1.83 -5.35
CA ARG A 119 -15.85 -2.28 -5.61
C ARG A 119 -15.55 -2.27 -7.12
N PRO A 120 -14.44 -1.66 -7.57
CA PRO A 120 -14.10 -1.56 -8.99
C PRO A 120 -13.53 -2.87 -9.56
N ILE A 121 -13.07 -3.79 -8.70
CA ILE A 121 -12.58 -5.12 -9.11
C ILE A 121 -13.66 -6.17 -8.89
N ALA A 122 -13.98 -6.93 -9.93
CA ALA A 122 -14.95 -8.01 -9.88
C ALA A 122 -14.31 -9.29 -9.29
N VAL A 123 -14.25 -9.36 -7.96
CA VAL A 123 -13.69 -10.51 -7.22
C VAL A 123 -14.70 -11.01 -6.18
N ARG A 124 -14.85 -12.33 -6.09
CA ARG A 124 -15.70 -13.00 -5.09
C ARG A 124 -15.16 -12.92 -3.67
N HIS A 125 -13.84 -12.90 -3.52
CA HIS A 125 -13.18 -12.86 -2.23
C HIS A 125 -12.31 -11.61 -2.13
N LEU A 126 -12.39 -10.86 -1.04
CA LEU A 126 -11.53 -9.71 -0.79
C LEU A 126 -10.88 -9.85 0.59
N TRP A 127 -9.56 -9.65 0.62
CA TRP A 127 -8.79 -9.51 1.83
C TRP A 127 -8.34 -8.06 1.99
N VAL A 128 -8.77 -7.39 3.05
CA VAL A 128 -8.21 -6.10 3.45
C VAL A 128 -7.17 -6.36 4.54
N GLN A 129 -5.92 -5.93 4.32
CA GLN A 129 -4.81 -6.18 5.25
C GLN A 129 -4.06 -4.88 5.55
N LEU A 130 -3.57 -4.76 6.78
CA LEU A 130 -2.67 -3.68 7.17
C LEU A 130 -1.78 -4.08 8.35
N PHE A 131 -0.69 -3.33 8.51
CA PHE A 131 0.19 -3.35 9.67
C PHE A 131 0.13 -1.99 10.38
N ALA A 132 -0.29 -1.99 11.64
CA ALA A 132 -0.41 -0.82 12.48
C ALA A 132 0.82 -0.65 13.36
N ARG A 133 1.54 0.46 13.15
CA ARG A 133 2.66 0.92 13.97
C ARG A 133 2.54 2.43 14.16
N ALA A 134 2.74 2.97 15.35
CA ALA A 134 2.77 4.41 15.51
C ALA A 134 4.12 4.97 15.07
N GLN A 135 4.07 6.07 14.31
CA GLN A 135 5.21 6.91 13.99
C GLN A 135 4.76 8.36 14.04
N GLY A 136 5.70 9.29 14.26
CA GLY A 136 5.38 10.72 14.29
C GLY A 136 4.81 11.22 12.95
N GLN A 137 5.22 10.60 11.85
CA GLN A 137 4.76 10.89 10.49
C GLN A 137 5.04 9.71 9.55
N TYR A 138 4.29 9.66 8.45
CA TYR A 138 4.45 8.69 7.36
C TYR A 138 4.52 9.36 5.98
N LEU A 139 3.57 10.25 5.69
CA LEU A 139 3.40 10.88 4.37
C LEU A 139 3.65 12.39 4.40
N PHE A 140 3.46 13.05 5.54
CA PHE A 140 3.64 14.49 5.69
C PHE A 140 4.98 14.82 6.39
N PRO A 141 6.04 15.22 5.65
CA PRO A 141 7.34 15.49 6.25
C PRO A 141 7.29 16.63 7.27
N ASN A 142 7.97 16.42 8.39
CA ASN A 142 8.08 17.30 9.56
C ASN A 142 6.74 17.72 10.19
N SER A 143 5.65 17.04 9.84
CA SER A 143 4.34 17.30 10.47
C SER A 143 4.32 16.94 11.96
N ALA A 144 5.25 16.09 12.42
CA ALA A 144 5.40 15.78 13.84
C ALA A 144 5.80 17.00 14.69
N ASP A 145 6.46 17.99 14.07
CA ASP A 145 6.89 19.21 14.75
C ASP A 145 5.75 20.24 14.87
N TYR A 146 4.65 20.06 14.14
CA TYR A 146 3.50 20.94 14.21
C TYR A 146 2.69 20.69 15.49
N PRO A 147 2.49 21.70 16.37
CA PRO A 147 1.82 21.51 17.67
C PRO A 147 0.37 21.01 17.59
N GLY A 148 -0.31 21.22 16.46
CA GLY A 148 -1.67 20.70 16.23
C GLY A 148 -1.71 19.20 15.96
N LYS A 149 -0.59 18.58 15.56
CA LYS A 149 -0.54 17.14 15.30
C LYS A 149 -0.52 16.38 16.62
N ARG A 150 -1.43 15.41 16.74
CA ARG A 150 -1.54 14.52 17.90
C ARG A 150 -1.39 13.06 17.45
N PRO A 151 -0.15 12.58 17.21
CA PRO A 151 0.08 11.19 16.85
C PRO A 151 -0.51 10.26 17.92
N LEU A 152 -1.19 9.20 17.49
CA LEU A 152 -1.68 8.17 18.41
C LEU A 152 -0.48 7.37 18.93
N SER A 153 -0.53 6.94 20.19
CA SER A 153 0.37 5.90 20.67
C SER A 153 0.04 4.57 20.00
N ASP A 154 1.01 3.66 19.95
CA ASP A 154 0.89 2.31 19.42
C ASP A 154 -0.43 1.60 19.79
N VAL A 155 -0.75 1.52 21.09
CA VAL A 155 -2.00 0.93 21.58
C VAL A 155 -3.22 1.67 21.04
N LYS A 156 -3.23 3.01 21.11
CA LYS A 156 -4.37 3.82 20.63
C LYS A 156 -4.58 3.67 19.12
N LEU A 157 -3.50 3.52 18.35
CA LEU A 157 -3.57 3.28 16.92
C LEU A 157 -4.17 1.90 16.61
N CYS A 158 -3.76 0.86 17.33
CA CYS A 158 -4.36 -0.47 17.20
C CYS A 158 -5.85 -0.47 17.57
N VAL A 159 -6.24 0.23 18.65
CA VAL A 159 -7.66 0.43 19.02
C VAL A 159 -8.41 1.17 17.92
N TRP A 160 -7.81 2.21 17.35
CA TRP A 160 -8.42 2.99 16.26
C TRP A 160 -8.66 2.14 15.01
N TRP A 161 -7.68 1.36 14.57
CA TRP A 161 -7.84 0.44 13.44
C TRP A 161 -8.86 -0.66 13.70
N ARG A 162 -8.84 -1.28 14.89
CA ARG A 162 -9.83 -2.28 15.31
C ARG A 162 -11.26 -1.71 15.27
N ARG A 163 -11.45 -0.47 15.73
CA ARG A 163 -12.75 0.21 15.65
C ARG A 163 -13.18 0.43 14.19
N ILE A 164 -12.31 1.01 13.36
CA ILE A 164 -12.62 1.30 11.95
C ILE A 164 -12.97 0.01 11.18
N PHE A 165 -12.17 -1.06 11.33
CA PHE A 165 -12.45 -2.35 10.70
C PHE A 165 -13.77 -2.95 11.20
N GLY A 166 -14.03 -2.89 12.51
CA GLY A 166 -15.28 -3.41 13.09
C GLY A 166 -16.51 -2.69 12.54
N GLU A 167 -16.46 -1.37 12.43
CA GLU A 167 -17.55 -0.55 11.87
C GLU A 167 -17.78 -0.83 10.38
N VAL A 168 -16.70 -0.96 9.59
CA VAL A 168 -16.80 -1.30 8.16
C VAL A 168 -17.35 -2.72 7.99
N ALA A 169 -16.87 -3.68 8.78
CA ALA A 169 -17.32 -5.07 8.70
C ALA A 169 -18.80 -5.21 9.05
N ALA A 170 -19.27 -4.55 10.11
CA ALA A 170 -20.69 -4.54 10.50
C ALA A 170 -21.58 -3.94 9.40
N GLU A 171 -21.13 -2.84 8.78
CA GLU A 171 -21.84 -2.22 7.67
C GLU A 171 -21.87 -3.11 6.42
N VAL A 172 -20.76 -3.79 6.11
CA VAL A 172 -20.69 -4.74 4.98
C VAL A 172 -21.60 -5.93 5.23
N GLU A 173 -21.57 -6.54 6.43
CA GLU A 173 -22.45 -7.65 6.79
C GLU A 173 -23.94 -7.26 6.66
N ARG A 174 -24.30 -6.05 7.13
CA ARG A 174 -25.65 -5.49 6.96
C ARG A 174 -26.06 -5.36 5.50
N ARG A 175 -25.14 -4.94 4.61
CA ARG A 175 -25.40 -4.83 3.17
C ARG A 175 -25.49 -6.18 2.47
N LEU A 176 -24.71 -7.16 2.90
CA LEU A 176 -24.74 -8.52 2.36
C LEU A 176 -26.02 -9.27 2.73
N ARG A 177 -26.75 -8.86 3.77
CA ARG A 177 -28.03 -9.47 4.20
C ARG A 177 -27.93 -11.00 4.39
N GLY A 178 -26.81 -11.46 4.93
CA GLY A 178 -26.53 -12.89 5.15
C GLY A 178 -26.14 -13.70 3.91
N SER A 179 -26.03 -13.07 2.73
CA SER A 179 -25.63 -13.79 1.51
C SER A 179 -24.14 -14.12 1.43
N GLY A 180 -23.29 -13.43 2.20
CA GLY A 180 -21.84 -13.63 2.22
C GLY A 180 -21.28 -13.71 3.64
N THR A 181 -19.96 -13.90 3.74
CA THR A 181 -19.25 -14.08 5.01
C THR A 181 -18.22 -12.98 5.20
N VAL A 182 -18.13 -12.46 6.43
CA VAL A 182 -17.11 -11.50 6.86
C VAL A 182 -16.35 -12.08 8.05
N ARG A 183 -15.01 -12.13 7.97
CA ARG A 183 -14.12 -12.60 9.04
C ARG A 183 -13.11 -11.52 9.39
N LEU A 184 -12.93 -11.30 10.69
CA LEU A 184 -12.00 -10.32 11.23
C LEU A 184 -10.93 -11.03 12.05
N HIS A 185 -9.67 -10.78 11.71
CA HIS A 185 -8.51 -11.34 12.36
C HIS A 185 -7.58 -10.22 12.83
N PHE A 186 -6.98 -10.40 14.00
CA PHE A 186 -5.92 -9.52 14.46
C PHE A 186 -4.88 -10.28 15.28
N ILE A 187 -3.63 -9.84 15.20
CA ILE A 187 -2.51 -10.32 16.03
C ILE A 187 -1.75 -9.12 16.56
N LEU A 188 -1.42 -9.13 17.85
CA LEU A 188 -0.40 -8.26 18.43
C LEU A 188 0.83 -9.16 18.75
N PRO A 189 1.90 -9.13 17.94
CA PRO A 189 3.03 -10.01 18.16
C PRO A 189 3.59 -9.84 19.58
N GLY A 190 3.80 -10.95 20.29
CA GLY A 190 4.29 -10.97 21.67
C GLY A 190 3.21 -10.91 22.75
N TYR A 191 1.94 -10.81 22.38
CA TYR A 191 0.81 -10.82 23.32
C TYR A 191 0.04 -12.15 23.26
N GLY A 192 -0.48 -12.60 24.39
CA GLY A 192 -1.54 -13.62 24.42
C GLY A 192 -2.91 -13.05 24.04
N GLU A 193 -3.88 -13.90 23.71
CA GLU A 193 -5.24 -13.46 23.34
C GLU A 193 -5.90 -12.59 24.42
N LEU A 194 -5.81 -13.00 25.69
CA LEU A 194 -6.39 -12.27 26.82
C LEU A 194 -5.72 -10.90 27.01
N GLU A 195 -4.40 -10.84 26.91
CA GLU A 195 -3.63 -9.61 27.05
C GLU A 195 -3.91 -8.65 25.89
N ALA A 196 -3.95 -9.15 24.65
CA ALA A 196 -4.27 -8.35 23.48
C ALA A 196 -5.68 -7.78 23.57
N THR A 197 -6.65 -8.61 23.99
CA THR A 197 -8.04 -8.19 24.17
C THR A 197 -8.17 -7.12 25.26
N HIS A 198 -7.46 -7.28 26.38
CA HIS A 198 -7.45 -6.30 27.46
C HIS A 198 -6.75 -4.99 27.06
N THR A 199 -5.60 -5.07 26.39
CA THR A 199 -4.81 -3.92 25.90
C THR A 199 -5.59 -3.09 24.88
N LEU A 200 -6.29 -3.73 23.94
CA LEU A 200 -7.14 -3.01 22.98
C LEU A 200 -8.49 -2.59 23.59
N GLY A 201 -8.73 -2.92 24.85
CA GLY A 201 -9.99 -2.74 25.53
C GLY A 201 -11.10 -3.62 24.94
N ARG A 202 -12.21 -3.70 25.69
CA ARG A 202 -13.49 -4.00 25.04
C ARG A 202 -13.78 -2.79 24.16
N VAL A 203 -13.57 -2.92 22.85
CA VAL A 203 -14.27 -2.03 21.92
C VAL A 203 -15.72 -2.21 22.35
N ALA A 204 -16.33 -1.17 22.92
CA ALA A 204 -17.75 -1.19 23.14
C ALA A 204 -18.30 -1.51 21.75
N SER A 205 -18.78 -2.74 21.58
CA SER A 205 -19.85 -3.00 20.65
C SER A 205 -20.78 -1.81 20.84
N ALA A 206 -21.15 -1.15 19.76
CA ALA A 206 -22.24 -0.19 19.84
C ALA A 206 -23.48 -1.00 20.28
N ASP A 207 -23.57 -1.26 21.58
CA ASP A 207 -24.59 -2.03 22.29
C ASP A 207 -25.81 -1.11 22.39
N GLY A 208 -26.35 -0.89 21.19
CA GLY A 208 -27.43 0.00 20.82
C GLY A 208 -27.83 -0.16 19.34
N ALA A 209 -26.99 -0.75 18.49
CA ALA A 209 -27.37 -1.12 17.12
C ALA A 209 -26.49 -2.25 16.49
N GLY A 210 -26.72 -3.50 16.91
CA GLY A 210 -26.70 -4.67 16.00
C GLY A 210 -25.44 -5.05 15.21
N GLY A 211 -24.22 -4.85 15.72
CA GLY A 211 -23.01 -5.37 15.06
C GLY A 211 -22.68 -6.81 15.49
N THR A 212 -22.86 -7.78 14.59
CA THR A 212 -22.70 -9.24 14.80
C THR A 212 -21.30 -9.80 14.50
N VAL A 213 -20.36 -9.00 13.98
CA VAL A 213 -19.06 -9.52 13.52
C VAL A 213 -18.08 -9.74 14.67
N GLN A 214 -17.82 -11.02 14.96
CA GLN A 214 -16.84 -11.44 15.97
C GLN A 214 -15.39 -11.27 15.46
N TRP A 215 -14.53 -10.74 16.31
CA TRP A 215 -13.08 -10.72 16.10
C TRP A 215 -12.46 -12.06 16.53
N THR A 216 -11.57 -12.61 15.71
CA THR A 216 -10.74 -13.77 16.05
C THR A 216 -9.31 -13.30 16.29
N TYR A 217 -8.74 -13.63 17.45
CA TYR A 217 -7.32 -13.44 17.70
C TYR A 217 -6.52 -14.52 16.97
N GLY A 218 -5.48 -14.14 16.23
CA GLY A 218 -4.68 -15.07 15.42
C GLY A 218 -4.74 -14.78 13.93
N HIS A 219 -4.09 -15.63 13.14
CA HIS A 219 -3.89 -15.40 11.71
C HIS A 219 -5.01 -16.04 10.87
N PRO A 220 -5.30 -15.53 9.66
CA PRO A 220 -6.38 -16.04 8.82
C PRO A 220 -6.03 -17.34 8.05
N TYR A 221 -4.83 -17.89 8.21
CA TYR A 221 -4.33 -18.94 7.32
C TYR A 221 -4.94 -20.34 7.57
N ALA A 222 -5.50 -20.58 8.76
CA ALA A 222 -6.11 -21.88 9.11
C ALA A 222 -7.62 -21.96 8.84
N GLN A 223 -8.30 -20.81 8.65
CA GLN A 223 -9.74 -20.80 8.38
C GLN A 223 -10.07 -21.20 6.94
N LYS A 224 -11.30 -21.69 6.71
CA LYS A 224 -11.77 -22.21 5.41
C LYS A 224 -12.97 -21.45 4.85
N ASP A 225 -13.48 -20.45 5.56
CA ASP A 225 -14.70 -19.70 5.19
C ASP A 225 -14.44 -18.74 4.04
N VAL A 226 -13.25 -18.11 4.04
CA VAL A 226 -12.80 -17.17 3.02
C VAL A 226 -11.56 -17.77 2.36
N PRO A 227 -11.61 -18.14 1.06
CA PRO A 227 -10.45 -18.62 0.32
C PRO A 227 -9.27 -17.65 0.39
N LEU A 228 -8.06 -18.21 0.56
CA LEU A 228 -6.83 -17.42 0.61
C LEU A 228 -6.43 -16.91 -0.79
N PRO A 229 -5.65 -15.83 -0.89
CA PRO A 229 -5.37 -15.21 -2.18
C PRO A 229 -4.46 -16.05 -3.09
N CYS A 230 -3.47 -16.76 -2.53
CA CYS A 230 -2.56 -17.57 -3.32
C CYS A 230 -3.26 -18.84 -3.82
N PRO A 231 -3.19 -19.18 -5.12
CA PRO A 231 -3.53 -20.52 -5.57
C PRO A 231 -2.59 -21.51 -4.87
N GLY A 232 -3.13 -22.63 -4.39
CA GLY A 232 -2.32 -23.70 -3.80
C GLY A 232 -1.29 -24.26 -4.81
N SER A 233 -0.34 -25.05 -4.30
CA SER A 233 0.60 -25.76 -5.17
C SER A 233 -0.15 -26.63 -6.18
N GLN A 234 0.29 -26.60 -7.44
CA GLN A 234 -0.23 -27.50 -8.47
C GLN A 234 0.36 -28.92 -8.35
N ASP A 235 1.51 -29.03 -7.67
CA ASP A 235 2.18 -30.29 -7.41
C ASP A 235 1.68 -30.89 -6.10
N VAL A 236 0.98 -32.02 -6.22
CA VAL A 236 0.36 -32.75 -5.08
C VAL A 236 1.40 -33.22 -4.06
N GLU A 237 2.66 -33.34 -4.47
CA GLU A 237 3.78 -33.81 -3.64
C GLU A 237 4.44 -32.70 -2.83
N GLU A 238 4.24 -31.42 -3.17
CA GLU A 238 4.80 -30.29 -2.41
C GLU A 238 3.76 -29.69 -1.46
N PRO A 239 3.90 -29.91 -0.13
CA PRO A 239 2.97 -29.34 0.83
C PRO A 239 3.05 -27.80 0.84
N PRO A 240 1.92 -27.11 1.08
CA PRO A 240 1.90 -25.66 1.13
C PRO A 240 2.76 -25.14 2.29
N HIS A 241 3.82 -24.43 1.95
CA HIS A 241 4.74 -23.80 2.88
C HIS A 241 4.35 -22.33 3.18
N LEU A 242 5.05 -21.67 4.10
CA LEU A 242 4.73 -20.31 4.58
C LEU A 242 4.46 -19.27 3.48
N GLY A 243 5.21 -19.34 2.38
CA GLY A 243 5.11 -18.44 1.23
C GLY A 243 3.81 -18.55 0.44
N HIS A 244 3.01 -19.61 0.63
CA HIS A 244 1.66 -19.72 0.07
C HIS A 244 0.63 -18.93 0.88
N TYR A 245 0.90 -18.68 2.17
CA TYR A 245 -0.06 -18.08 3.08
C TYR A 245 0.16 -16.57 3.23
N ILE A 246 1.42 -16.14 3.36
CA ILE A 246 1.77 -14.76 3.69
C ILE A 246 2.05 -13.96 2.41
N PRO A 247 1.23 -12.95 2.08
CA PRO A 247 1.52 -12.07 0.96
C PRO A 247 2.66 -11.11 1.31
N TRP A 248 3.49 -10.83 0.31
CA TRP A 248 4.62 -9.90 0.37
C TRP A 248 4.16 -8.50 -0.09
N PHE A 249 4.37 -7.52 0.78
CA PHE A 249 4.10 -6.10 0.58
C PHE A 249 5.34 -5.25 0.85
N ASP A 250 5.49 -4.15 0.11
CA ASP A 250 6.56 -3.16 0.31
C ASP A 250 6.50 -2.54 1.73
N ASP A 251 7.68 -2.35 2.34
CA ASP A 251 7.88 -1.76 3.68
C ASP A 251 7.14 -2.45 4.85
N ASP A 252 6.65 -3.68 4.66
CA ASP A 252 5.96 -4.43 5.71
C ASP A 252 6.92 -5.35 6.49
N PRO A 253 6.84 -5.39 7.84
CA PRO A 253 7.70 -6.28 8.64
C PRO A 253 7.50 -7.76 8.35
N LYS A 254 6.28 -8.21 8.01
CA LYS A 254 6.04 -9.62 7.71
C LYS A 254 6.71 -10.05 6.40
N SER A 255 6.77 -9.15 5.42
CA SER A 255 7.50 -9.35 4.15
C SER A 255 9.00 -9.46 4.39
N ARG A 256 9.56 -8.57 5.21
CA ARG A 256 10.99 -8.63 5.57
C ARG A 256 11.32 -9.89 6.34
N PHE A 257 10.44 -10.33 7.24
CA PHE A 257 10.69 -11.53 8.02
C PHE A 257 10.59 -12.82 7.17
N ILE A 258 9.62 -12.92 6.25
CA ILE A 258 9.57 -14.06 5.34
C ILE A 258 10.80 -14.11 4.41
N ASP A 259 11.33 -12.96 4.01
CA ASP A 259 12.58 -12.90 3.23
C ASP A 259 13.77 -13.45 4.02
N GLU A 260 13.84 -13.19 5.32
CA GLU A 260 14.88 -13.75 6.17
C GLU A 260 14.73 -15.26 6.37
N ILE A 261 13.52 -15.77 6.61
CA ILE A 261 13.28 -17.23 6.72
C ILE A 261 13.65 -17.95 5.41
N ALA A 262 13.36 -17.33 4.27
CA ALA A 262 13.76 -17.86 2.98
C ALA A 262 15.28 -17.94 2.82
N LEU A 263 16.02 -16.99 3.39
CA LEU A 263 17.49 -16.90 3.32
C LEU A 263 18.21 -17.76 4.35
N ILE A 264 17.55 -18.16 5.45
CA ILE A 264 18.13 -19.09 6.43
C ILE A 264 18.17 -20.49 5.80
N THR A 265 19.37 -21.03 5.63
CA THR A 265 19.62 -22.41 5.24
C THR A 265 20.20 -23.19 6.42
N ASN A 266 19.84 -24.47 6.57
CA ASN A 266 20.30 -25.37 7.66
C ASN A 266 21.83 -25.52 7.81
N SER A 267 22.64 -24.90 6.95
CA SER A 267 24.09 -24.73 7.10
C SER A 267 24.39 -23.27 7.45
N GLU A 268 24.89 -23.03 8.67
CA GLU A 268 25.23 -21.74 9.25
C GLU A 268 25.77 -20.70 8.24
N GLY A 269 24.90 -19.79 7.79
CA GLY A 269 25.31 -18.71 6.90
C GLY A 269 24.16 -17.81 6.51
N VAL A 270 24.05 -16.64 7.14
CA VAL A 270 23.13 -15.58 6.73
C VAL A 270 23.61 -15.03 5.39
N ARG A 271 22.94 -15.40 4.29
CA ARG A 271 23.17 -14.75 2.99
C ARG A 271 22.43 -13.41 2.96
N SER A 272 23.17 -12.33 2.72
CA SER A 272 22.57 -11.00 2.56
C SER A 272 21.70 -10.95 1.28
N PRO A 273 20.55 -10.24 1.29
CA PRO A 273 19.76 -10.02 0.09
C PRO A 273 20.59 -9.35 -1.01
N GLU A 274 20.40 -9.75 -2.27
CA GLU A 274 21.03 -9.07 -3.41
C GLU A 274 20.55 -7.62 -3.49
N ARG A 275 21.40 -6.68 -3.04
CA ARG A 275 21.26 -5.27 -3.39
C ARG A 275 21.43 -5.14 -4.90
N LYS A 276 20.39 -4.65 -5.61
CA LYS A 276 20.55 -4.12 -6.97
C LYS A 276 21.60 -3.01 -6.96
N ARG A 277 22.84 -3.34 -7.34
CA ARG A 277 23.89 -2.34 -7.52
C ARG A 277 23.54 -1.45 -8.72
N PRO A 278 23.68 -0.12 -8.61
CA PRO A 278 23.69 0.74 -9.78
C PRO A 278 24.93 0.43 -10.64
N ARG A 279 24.74 0.43 -11.95
CA ARG A 279 25.74 0.08 -12.97
C ARG A 279 26.82 1.17 -13.02
N ALA A 280 28.04 0.85 -12.58
CA ALA A 280 29.18 1.77 -12.69
C ALA A 280 29.72 1.79 -14.13
N LEU A 281 29.95 3.01 -14.64
CA LEU A 281 30.71 3.32 -15.85
C LEU A 281 32.20 3.28 -15.54
N THR A 282 33.00 2.57 -16.34
CA THR A 282 34.43 2.77 -16.64
C THR A 282 34.78 1.69 -17.68
N GLY A 283 35.65 1.85 -18.68
CA GLY A 283 36.69 2.81 -19.00
C GLY A 283 37.74 2.05 -19.82
N SER A 284 38.19 2.64 -20.93
CA SER A 284 39.02 2.08 -22.02
C SER A 284 40.16 1.11 -21.63
N ARG A 285 40.24 -0.05 -22.30
CA ARG A 285 41.45 -0.90 -22.41
C ARG A 285 41.63 -1.38 -23.86
N SER A 286 42.88 -1.51 -24.30
CA SER A 286 43.31 -1.68 -25.69
C SER A 286 43.11 -3.09 -26.26
N HIS A 287 43.07 -3.16 -27.60
CA HIS A 287 42.49 -4.23 -28.41
C HIS A 287 43.21 -5.60 -28.43
N GLY A 288 44.35 -5.76 -27.75
CA GLY A 288 45.20 -6.96 -27.80
C GLY A 288 44.93 -8.01 -26.71
N GLU A 289 44.52 -7.59 -25.51
CA GLU A 289 44.28 -8.50 -24.37
C GLU A 289 42.82 -8.99 -24.29
N ALA A 290 41.94 -8.46 -25.15
CA ALA A 290 40.51 -8.75 -25.14
C ALA A 290 40.11 -10.11 -25.73
N ARG A 291 40.96 -10.77 -26.52
CA ARG A 291 40.63 -12.07 -27.13
C ARG A 291 40.92 -13.26 -26.22
N ALA A 292 42.06 -13.27 -25.53
CA ALA A 292 42.42 -14.35 -24.60
C ALA A 292 41.63 -14.31 -23.29
N ALA A 293 41.17 -13.13 -22.86
CA ALA A 293 40.26 -13.00 -21.72
C ALA A 293 38.84 -13.45 -22.04
N LYS A 294 38.41 -13.31 -23.30
CA LYS A 294 37.04 -13.64 -23.74
C LYS A 294 36.82 -15.15 -23.92
N GLU A 295 37.83 -15.88 -24.37
CA GLU A 295 37.77 -17.35 -24.47
C GLU A 295 37.80 -18.03 -23.10
N LYS A 296 38.54 -17.47 -22.12
CA LYS A 296 38.49 -17.93 -20.73
C LYS A 296 37.20 -17.54 -20.00
N GLU A 297 36.65 -16.36 -20.25
CA GLU A 297 35.34 -15.95 -19.72
C GLU A 297 34.18 -16.77 -20.31
N GLU A 298 34.28 -17.22 -21.56
CA GLU A 298 33.24 -18.06 -22.20
C GLU A 298 33.29 -19.51 -21.69
N GLU A 299 34.47 -20.10 -21.46
CA GLU A 299 34.59 -21.43 -20.82
C GLU A 299 34.22 -21.42 -19.31
N GLU A 300 34.54 -20.35 -18.57
CA GLU A 300 34.06 -20.19 -17.19
C GLU A 300 32.56 -19.92 -17.14
N LYS A 301 31.99 -19.14 -18.07
CA LYS A 301 30.54 -18.95 -18.18
C LYS A 301 29.82 -20.23 -18.56
N GLU A 302 30.33 -21.07 -19.46
CA GLU A 302 29.66 -22.32 -19.81
C GLU A 302 29.68 -23.32 -18.63
N ARG A 303 30.79 -23.41 -17.89
CA ARG A 303 30.86 -24.22 -16.66
C ARG A 303 30.02 -23.67 -15.50
N GLU A 304 29.88 -22.34 -15.39
CA GLU A 304 28.94 -21.70 -14.47
C GLU A 304 27.48 -21.84 -14.95
N THR A 305 27.21 -21.92 -16.25
CA THR A 305 25.86 -22.09 -16.81
C THR A 305 25.36 -23.53 -16.68
N GLU A 306 26.27 -24.52 -16.71
CA GLU A 306 25.94 -25.92 -16.43
C GLU A 306 25.79 -26.19 -14.92
N LYS A 307 26.65 -25.64 -14.05
CA LYS A 307 26.43 -25.71 -12.59
C LYS A 307 25.21 -24.91 -12.11
N SER A 308 24.90 -23.76 -12.72
CA SER A 308 23.74 -22.94 -12.34
C SER A 308 22.39 -23.42 -12.88
N LYS A 309 22.37 -24.43 -13.75
CA LYS A 309 21.13 -25.11 -14.17
C LYS A 309 20.66 -26.14 -13.13
N ASP A 310 21.58 -26.77 -12.41
CA ASP A 310 21.25 -27.67 -11.29
C ASP A 310 21.24 -26.98 -9.91
N GLU A 311 21.88 -25.80 -9.75
CA GLU A 311 21.93 -25.06 -8.46
C GLU A 311 20.98 -23.85 -8.36
N LYS A 312 20.10 -23.59 -9.33
CA LYS A 312 18.99 -22.61 -9.15
C LYS A 312 17.82 -23.21 -8.36
N LYS A 313 18.12 -23.94 -7.28
CA LYS A 313 17.16 -24.15 -6.20
C LYS A 313 17.06 -22.81 -5.48
N TYR A 314 16.07 -22.01 -5.90
CA TYR A 314 15.70 -20.78 -5.20
C TYR A 314 15.67 -21.07 -3.70
N PRO A 315 16.18 -20.16 -2.85
CA PRO A 315 16.31 -20.43 -1.44
C PRO A 315 14.90 -20.63 -0.85
N SER A 316 14.50 -21.90 -0.76
CA SER A 316 13.31 -22.35 -0.04
C SER A 316 13.57 -22.38 1.46
N GLY A 317 14.81 -22.07 1.87
CA GLY A 317 15.31 -21.91 3.23
C GLY A 317 14.63 -22.83 4.23
N GLU A 318 14.15 -22.22 5.30
CA GLU A 318 13.28 -22.84 6.30
C GLU A 318 11.78 -22.61 6.01
N LEU A 319 11.39 -22.12 4.83
CA LEU A 319 9.97 -21.76 4.55
C LEU A 319 9.01 -22.94 4.69
N ALA A 320 9.47 -24.16 4.37
CA ALA A 320 8.70 -25.39 4.53
C ALA A 320 8.78 -26.00 5.94
N GLN A 321 9.72 -25.53 6.76
CA GLN A 321 9.95 -26.02 8.13
C GLN A 321 9.16 -25.21 9.15
N VAL A 322 9.05 -23.89 8.94
CA VAL A 322 8.37 -22.97 9.85
C VAL A 322 6.87 -22.97 9.60
N SER A 323 6.10 -23.32 10.63
CA SER A 323 4.63 -23.23 10.58
C SER A 323 4.15 -21.78 10.63
N ALA A 324 2.88 -21.54 10.26
CA ALA A 324 2.29 -20.21 10.38
C ALA A 324 2.24 -19.71 11.84
N ASP A 325 1.89 -20.58 12.79
CA ASP A 325 1.86 -20.23 14.21
C ASP A 325 3.27 -19.86 14.70
N GLU A 326 4.27 -20.69 14.39
CA GLU A 326 5.66 -20.44 14.74
C GLU A 326 6.20 -19.15 14.08
N PHE A 327 5.79 -18.85 12.84
CA PHE A 327 6.12 -17.58 12.21
C PHE A 327 5.65 -16.40 13.07
N TRP A 328 4.41 -16.42 13.56
CA TRP A 328 3.88 -15.31 14.37
C TRP A 328 4.47 -15.27 15.79
N GLU A 329 4.86 -16.40 16.35
CA GLU A 329 5.67 -16.44 17.59
C GLU A 329 7.04 -15.78 17.36
N ARG A 330 7.77 -16.20 16.32
CA ARG A 330 9.07 -15.62 15.97
C ARG A 330 8.96 -14.13 15.56
N MET A 331 7.82 -13.71 15.01
CA MET A 331 7.53 -12.31 14.66
C MET A 331 7.56 -11.37 15.87
N SER A 332 7.30 -11.88 17.08
CA SER A 332 7.33 -11.07 18.31
C SER A 332 8.73 -10.57 18.68
N PHE A 333 9.79 -11.24 18.23
CA PHE A 333 11.18 -10.89 18.53
C PHE A 333 11.81 -9.93 17.51
N ARG A 334 11.02 -9.47 16.53
CA ARG A 334 11.48 -8.59 15.46
C ARG A 334 11.60 -7.16 15.96
N GLN A 335 12.53 -6.38 15.38
CA GLN A 335 12.83 -5.02 15.82
C GLN A 335 11.59 -4.10 15.86
N GLU A 336 10.60 -4.37 15.03
CA GLU A 336 9.34 -3.63 14.93
C GLU A 336 8.32 -4.00 16.02
N CYS A 337 8.52 -5.12 16.70
CA CYS A 337 7.61 -5.71 17.68
C CYS A 337 8.24 -5.84 19.09
N VAL A 338 9.49 -5.41 19.27
CA VAL A 338 10.20 -5.46 20.56
C VAL A 338 10.35 -4.08 21.22
N ALA A 339 10.96 -4.05 22.41
CA ALA A 339 11.32 -2.84 23.15
C ALA A 339 10.11 -1.96 23.57
N GLY A 340 8.97 -2.58 23.88
CA GLY A 340 7.77 -1.90 24.37
C GLY A 340 6.90 -1.29 23.26
N ALA A 341 7.24 -1.51 21.99
CA ALA A 341 6.37 -1.17 20.87
C ALA A 341 5.15 -2.11 20.84
N VAL A 342 3.95 -1.56 20.63
CA VAL A 342 2.73 -2.37 20.45
C VAL A 342 2.24 -2.22 19.03
N THR A 343 2.60 -3.19 18.19
CA THR A 343 2.20 -3.21 16.78
C THR A 343 1.13 -4.26 16.53
N GLY A 344 0.31 -4.04 15.51
CA GLY A 344 -0.83 -4.90 15.23
C GLY A 344 -0.97 -5.24 13.76
N PHE A 345 -1.23 -6.51 13.46
CA PHE A 345 -1.60 -6.97 12.13
C PHE A 345 -3.12 -7.17 12.10
N PHE A 346 -3.79 -6.57 11.12
CA PHE A 346 -5.24 -6.67 10.96
C PHE A 346 -5.57 -7.23 9.58
N ALA A 347 -6.51 -8.17 9.54
CA ALA A 347 -7.02 -8.74 8.30
C ALA A 347 -8.55 -8.86 8.35
N MET A 348 -9.21 -8.42 7.28
CA MET A 348 -10.65 -8.59 7.06
C MET A 348 -10.84 -9.39 5.78
N GLY A 349 -11.38 -10.61 5.90
CA GLY A 349 -11.76 -11.46 4.79
C GLY A 349 -13.25 -11.30 4.50
N ILE A 350 -13.59 -11.05 3.24
CA ILE A 350 -14.98 -10.94 2.76
C ILE A 350 -15.16 -11.93 1.63
N SER A 351 -16.18 -12.79 1.73
CA SER A 351 -16.53 -13.78 0.71
C SER A 351 -17.98 -13.58 0.29
N THR A 352 -18.21 -13.43 -1.01
CA THR A 352 -19.55 -13.29 -1.57
C THR A 352 -19.89 -14.44 -2.52
N PRO A 353 -21.17 -14.84 -2.57
CA PRO A 353 -21.62 -15.91 -3.44
C PRO A 353 -21.40 -15.50 -4.91
N PRO A 354 -21.33 -16.46 -5.83
CA PRO A 354 -21.21 -16.13 -7.24
C PRO A 354 -22.44 -15.32 -7.66
N PRO A 355 -22.30 -14.30 -8.51
CA PRO A 355 -23.46 -13.64 -9.09
C PRO A 355 -24.30 -14.69 -9.86
N ALA A 356 -25.62 -14.54 -9.86
CA ALA A 356 -26.50 -15.47 -10.55
C ALA A 356 -26.09 -15.61 -12.03
N ALA A 357 -26.14 -16.84 -12.56
CA ALA A 357 -25.60 -17.27 -13.85
C ALA A 357 -26.03 -16.47 -15.10
N SER A 358 -26.96 -15.52 -14.97
CA SER A 358 -27.35 -14.58 -16.03
C SER A 358 -26.35 -13.41 -16.21
N ALA A 359 -25.48 -13.13 -15.23
CA ALA A 359 -24.50 -12.04 -15.29
C ALA A 359 -23.11 -12.47 -15.80
N GLU A 360 -22.82 -13.77 -15.90
CA GLU A 360 -21.52 -14.30 -16.35
C GLU A 360 -21.29 -14.14 -17.87
N LYS A 361 -22.34 -13.81 -18.64
CA LYS A 361 -22.25 -13.61 -20.09
C LYS A 361 -21.94 -12.16 -20.51
N ALA A 362 -21.85 -11.22 -19.58
CA ALA A 362 -21.28 -9.91 -19.90
C ALA A 362 -19.75 -10.07 -19.96
N SER A 363 -19.16 -9.77 -21.11
CA SER A 363 -17.71 -9.72 -21.29
C SER A 363 -17.07 -8.80 -20.23
N GLN A 364 -16.59 -9.39 -19.14
CA GLN A 364 -15.87 -8.65 -18.11
C GLN A 364 -14.67 -7.98 -18.78
N PRO A 365 -14.49 -6.66 -18.64
CA PRO A 365 -13.33 -5.98 -19.22
C PRO A 365 -12.07 -6.64 -18.69
N SER A 366 -11.05 -6.75 -19.55
CA SER A 366 -9.77 -7.34 -19.14
C SER A 366 -9.29 -6.69 -17.84
N PRO A 367 -8.78 -7.46 -16.86
CA PRO A 367 -8.27 -6.90 -15.61
C PRO A 367 -7.06 -5.96 -15.81
N LEU A 368 -6.51 -5.90 -17.04
CA LEU A 368 -5.47 -4.98 -17.46
C LEU A 368 -5.99 -3.72 -18.18
N ALA A 369 -7.27 -3.68 -18.54
CA ALA A 369 -7.86 -2.57 -19.28
C ALA A 369 -7.96 -1.34 -18.37
N PRO A 370 -7.30 -0.21 -18.72
CA PRO A 370 -7.44 1.03 -17.98
C PRO A 370 -8.91 1.47 -17.93
N GLN A 371 -9.33 1.98 -16.78
CA GLN A 371 -10.65 2.57 -16.57
C GLN A 371 -10.58 4.09 -16.62
N PRO A 372 -11.67 4.79 -16.96
CA PRO A 372 -11.74 6.25 -16.88
C PRO A 372 -11.29 6.75 -15.50
N GLY A 373 -10.47 7.81 -15.47
CA GLY A 373 -9.92 8.36 -14.23
C GLY A 373 -8.62 7.72 -13.73
N GLN A 374 -8.13 6.66 -14.37
CA GLN A 374 -6.84 6.06 -14.01
C GLN A 374 -5.66 6.79 -14.65
N LEU A 375 -4.52 6.76 -13.96
CA LEU A 375 -3.28 7.40 -14.38
C LEU A 375 -2.16 6.38 -14.62
N ALA A 376 -1.13 6.77 -15.37
CA ALA A 376 0.05 5.94 -15.50
C ALA A 376 0.70 5.72 -14.10
N PRO A 377 1.13 4.49 -13.73
CA PRO A 377 1.69 4.21 -12.41
C PRO A 377 2.89 5.10 -12.02
N ARG A 378 3.66 5.53 -13.02
CA ARG A 378 4.80 6.44 -12.83
C ARG A 378 4.36 7.83 -12.33
N MET A 379 3.20 8.32 -12.77
CA MET A 379 2.66 9.61 -12.33
C MET A 379 2.26 9.56 -10.86
N VAL A 380 1.52 8.52 -10.44
CA VAL A 380 1.10 8.36 -9.04
C VAL A 380 2.32 8.30 -8.12
N ARG A 381 3.33 7.48 -8.47
CA ARG A 381 4.59 7.40 -7.70
C ARG A 381 5.35 8.72 -7.66
N ARG A 382 5.37 9.47 -8.77
CA ARG A 382 5.97 10.80 -8.81
C ARG A 382 5.28 11.73 -7.82
N ILE A 383 3.95 11.77 -7.81
CA ILE A 383 3.17 12.63 -6.89
C ILE A 383 3.45 12.25 -5.42
N VAL A 384 3.45 10.96 -5.08
CA VAL A 384 3.81 10.48 -3.72
C VAL A 384 5.22 10.91 -3.35
N SER A 385 6.20 10.71 -4.23
CA SER A 385 7.58 11.14 -4.02
C SER A 385 7.69 12.66 -3.87
N THR A 386 6.92 13.44 -4.64
CA THR A 386 6.89 14.89 -4.52
C THR A 386 6.37 15.33 -3.15
N LEU A 387 5.28 14.72 -2.65
CA LEU A 387 4.78 15.00 -1.30
C LEU A 387 5.85 14.70 -0.24
N MET A 388 6.51 13.55 -0.33
CA MET A 388 7.42 13.08 0.73
C MET A 388 8.81 13.75 0.72
N ASN A 389 9.32 14.17 -0.45
CA ASN A 389 10.71 14.62 -0.57
C ASN A 389 10.87 16.13 -0.82
N HIS A 390 9.81 16.82 -1.25
CA HIS A 390 9.90 18.22 -1.69
C HIS A 390 8.99 19.18 -0.91
N HIS A 391 8.22 18.67 0.05
CA HIS A 391 7.26 19.46 0.82
C HIS A 391 7.46 19.28 2.32
N GLU A 392 6.95 20.25 3.10
CA GLU A 392 7.11 20.27 4.54
C GLU A 392 5.84 20.80 5.23
N PHE A 393 5.51 20.22 6.38
CA PHE A 393 4.28 20.47 7.12
C PHE A 393 4.53 20.83 8.59
N SER A 394 5.71 21.39 8.91
CA SER A 394 6.07 21.80 10.28
C SER A 394 5.33 23.05 10.77
N THR A 395 4.89 23.92 9.85
CA THR A 395 4.11 25.13 10.16
C THR A 395 2.96 25.32 9.18
N SER A 396 1.94 26.09 9.60
CA SER A 396 0.77 26.38 8.76
C SER A 396 1.16 27.02 7.42
N GLU A 397 2.10 27.97 7.40
CA GLU A 397 2.55 28.62 6.17
C GLU A 397 3.23 27.66 5.20
N ARG A 398 4.07 26.75 5.71
CA ARG A 398 4.73 25.72 4.89
C ARG A 398 3.71 24.73 4.35
N ALA A 399 2.75 24.33 5.17
CA ALA A 399 1.67 23.43 4.78
C ALA A 399 0.77 24.03 3.68
N VAL A 400 0.44 25.34 3.76
CA VAL A 400 -0.30 26.07 2.71
C VAL A 400 0.48 26.06 1.40
N ARG A 401 1.76 26.48 1.42
CA ARG A 401 2.60 26.50 0.21
C ARG A 401 2.76 25.10 -0.40
N ALA A 402 2.92 24.09 0.44
CA ALA A 402 3.01 22.71 -0.01
C ALA A 402 1.71 22.22 -0.67
N THR A 403 0.57 22.61 -0.10
CA THR A 403 -0.76 22.30 -0.65
C THR A 403 -0.95 22.95 -2.01
N GLU A 404 -0.69 24.25 -2.13
CA GLU A 404 -0.80 25.00 -3.39
C GLU A 404 0.11 24.41 -4.48
N THR A 405 1.36 24.13 -4.14
CA THR A 405 2.35 23.59 -5.08
C THR A 405 1.97 22.19 -5.55
N LEU A 406 1.53 21.32 -4.64
CA LEU A 406 1.18 19.94 -4.98
C LEU A 406 -0.14 19.85 -5.76
N GLU A 407 -1.18 20.58 -5.34
CA GLU A 407 -2.46 20.63 -6.08
C GLU A 407 -2.25 21.22 -7.49
N GLY A 408 -1.45 22.28 -7.60
CA GLY A 408 -1.05 22.88 -8.87
C GLY A 408 -0.30 21.89 -9.76
N ALA A 409 0.64 21.13 -9.19
CA ALA A 409 1.38 20.10 -9.93
C ALA A 409 0.46 18.96 -10.43
N ILE A 410 -0.50 18.50 -9.61
CA ILE A 410 -1.45 17.46 -10.03
C ILE A 410 -2.33 17.96 -11.18
N LYS A 411 -2.81 19.20 -11.08
CA LYS A 411 -3.62 19.84 -12.13
C LYS A 411 -2.81 20.03 -13.42
N GLY A 412 -1.59 20.57 -13.32
CA GLY A 412 -0.69 20.79 -14.45
C GLY A 412 -0.32 19.48 -15.18
N LEU A 413 -0.09 18.40 -14.43
CA LEU A 413 0.13 17.06 -15.00
C LEU A 413 -1.07 16.52 -15.80
N CYS A 414 -2.26 17.10 -15.63
CA CYS A 414 -3.46 16.76 -16.39
C CYS A 414 -3.82 17.82 -17.45
N GLU A 415 -3.22 19.02 -17.41
CA GLU A 415 -3.43 20.08 -18.41
C GLU A 415 -2.44 19.98 -19.58
N ASP A 416 -1.22 19.52 -19.31
CA ASP A 416 -0.24 19.28 -20.34
C ASP A 416 -0.62 18.03 -21.14
N ASP A 417 -1.26 18.23 -22.29
CA ASP A 417 -1.17 17.31 -23.44
C ASP A 417 0.29 17.27 -23.90
N ALA A 418 1.16 16.66 -23.10
CA ALA A 418 2.53 16.42 -23.53
C ALA A 418 2.44 15.42 -24.69
N PRO A 419 2.80 15.82 -25.92
CA PRO A 419 2.88 14.86 -27.01
C PRO A 419 3.88 13.80 -26.58
N VAL A 420 3.49 12.54 -26.76
CA VAL A 420 4.42 11.41 -26.73
C VAL A 420 5.53 11.77 -27.71
N LEU A 421 6.67 12.22 -27.20
CA LEU A 421 7.88 12.34 -27.99
C LEU A 421 8.15 10.94 -28.54
N PRO A 422 8.20 10.72 -29.87
CA PRO A 422 8.70 9.47 -30.39
C PRO A 422 10.12 9.30 -29.84
N ALA A 423 10.45 8.07 -29.46
CA ALA A 423 11.80 7.69 -29.04
C ALA A 423 12.84 8.37 -29.96
N PRO A 424 13.96 8.87 -29.40
CA PRO A 424 14.92 9.60 -30.22
C PRO A 424 15.42 8.67 -31.32
N ALA A 425 14.98 8.95 -32.55
CA ALA A 425 15.64 8.46 -33.74
C ALA A 425 17.09 8.95 -33.64
N ALA A 426 18.03 8.02 -33.82
CA ALA A 426 19.45 8.28 -33.82
C ALA A 426 19.77 9.42 -34.80
N ALA A 427 19.99 10.62 -34.27
CA ALA A 427 20.53 11.73 -35.04
C ALA A 427 22.05 11.58 -35.05
N SER A 428 22.52 11.15 -36.21
CA SER A 428 23.89 11.14 -36.68
C SER A 428 24.67 12.39 -36.27
N THR A 429 25.77 12.18 -35.58
CA THR A 429 26.83 13.17 -35.33
C THR A 429 27.46 13.64 -36.64
N SER A 430 27.32 14.93 -36.94
CA SER A 430 28.12 15.64 -37.95
C SER A 430 29.36 16.25 -37.30
N THR A 431 30.54 15.72 -37.62
CA THR A 431 31.87 16.26 -37.29
C THR A 431 32.27 17.33 -38.32
N PRO A 432 33.03 18.39 -37.95
CA PRO A 432 33.41 19.45 -38.88
C PRO A 432 34.63 19.06 -39.72
N ALA A 433 34.70 19.66 -40.90
CA ALA A 433 35.72 19.46 -41.92
C ALA A 433 37.01 20.24 -41.63
N THR A 434 38.14 19.62 -41.98
CA THR A 434 39.40 20.27 -42.35
C THR A 434 39.99 19.54 -43.56
N GLU A 435 40.49 20.36 -44.49
CA GLU A 435 41.30 20.20 -45.71
C GLU A 435 42.29 19.01 -45.69
N ASP A 436 42.76 18.34 -46.76
CA ASP A 436 43.05 18.76 -48.14
C ASP A 436 43.41 17.52 -49.04
N GLU A 437 43.54 17.74 -50.36
CA GLU A 437 44.24 16.98 -51.44
C GLU A 437 43.57 15.84 -52.29
N PRO A 438 43.94 15.72 -53.61
CA PRO A 438 43.07 15.24 -54.68
C PRO A 438 43.55 13.96 -55.42
N GLY A 439 42.63 13.19 -56.03
CA GLY A 439 42.99 12.29 -57.14
C GLY A 439 42.13 11.06 -57.42
N ARG A 440 41.43 11.09 -58.58
CA ARG A 440 41.09 9.96 -59.49
C ARG A 440 39.89 9.03 -59.14
N PRO A 441 39.33 8.28 -60.12
CA PRO A 441 38.03 8.56 -60.74
C PRO A 441 36.93 7.51 -60.44
N ARG A 442 35.70 7.90 -60.80
CA ARG A 442 34.42 7.17 -60.68
C ARG A 442 34.43 5.74 -61.27
N THR A 443 33.72 4.83 -60.59
CA THR A 443 33.20 3.56 -61.15
C THR A 443 31.75 3.38 -60.66
N PRO A 444 30.80 2.90 -61.49
CA PRO A 444 29.37 3.03 -61.24
C PRO A 444 28.80 1.90 -60.35
N GLU A 445 27.67 2.20 -59.70
CA GLU A 445 26.85 1.24 -58.95
C GLU A 445 26.40 0.04 -59.79
N PRO A 446 26.15 -1.11 -59.14
CA PRO A 446 25.08 -1.98 -59.59
C PRO A 446 24.06 -2.26 -58.48
N GLY A 447 22.80 -1.98 -58.81
CA GLY A 447 21.75 -3.00 -58.75
C GLY A 447 21.13 -3.28 -57.38
N SER A 448 19.99 -2.64 -57.14
CA SER A 448 18.94 -3.09 -56.23
C SER A 448 18.63 -4.59 -56.43
N THR A 449 18.84 -5.39 -55.39
CA THR A 449 18.17 -6.69 -55.21
C THR A 449 17.65 -6.78 -53.79
N THR A 450 16.33 -6.71 -53.67
CA THR A 450 15.53 -7.02 -52.47
C THR A 450 15.80 -8.45 -52.01
N LEU A 451 16.30 -8.62 -50.78
CA LEU A 451 16.37 -9.91 -50.11
C LEU A 451 15.24 -9.98 -49.06
N ASP A 452 14.33 -10.94 -49.27
CA ASP A 452 13.23 -11.26 -48.36
C ASP A 452 13.74 -11.72 -46.99
N VAL A 453 13.05 -11.27 -45.94
CA VAL A 453 13.31 -11.63 -44.54
C VAL A 453 12.94 -13.10 -44.29
N PRO A 454 13.77 -13.91 -43.59
CA PRO A 454 13.46 -15.32 -43.35
C PRO A 454 12.23 -15.49 -42.46
N ARG A 455 11.22 -16.23 -42.94
CA ARG A 455 10.07 -16.67 -42.15
C ARG A 455 10.47 -17.89 -41.32
N THR A 456 10.67 -17.73 -40.02
CA THR A 456 10.72 -18.85 -39.08
C THR A 456 9.31 -19.37 -38.79
N PRO A 457 9.06 -20.69 -38.86
CA PRO A 457 7.74 -21.26 -38.57
C PRO A 457 7.40 -21.13 -37.07
N PRO A 458 6.11 -21.02 -36.70
CA PRO A 458 5.71 -20.84 -35.31
C PRO A 458 6.01 -22.10 -34.49
N PRO A 459 6.41 -21.97 -33.21
CA PRO A 459 6.66 -23.12 -32.36
C PRO A 459 5.35 -23.84 -32.06
N ASN A 460 5.37 -25.16 -32.20
CA ASN A 460 4.24 -26.05 -31.96
C ASN A 460 3.77 -25.95 -30.49
N ARG A 461 2.61 -25.34 -30.24
CA ARG A 461 2.03 -25.12 -28.90
C ARG A 461 1.09 -26.26 -28.48
N SER A 462 1.55 -27.51 -28.58
CA SER A 462 0.77 -28.68 -28.16
C SER A 462 0.77 -28.95 -26.66
N HIS A 463 1.57 -28.23 -25.85
CA HIS A 463 1.73 -28.49 -24.41
C HIS A 463 0.92 -27.58 -23.47
N LEU A 464 0.08 -26.68 -23.98
CA LEU A 464 -0.72 -25.74 -23.16
C LEU A 464 -2.17 -26.17 -22.90
N ARG A 465 -2.54 -27.43 -23.19
CA ARG A 465 -3.87 -27.95 -22.84
C ARG A 465 -3.86 -28.53 -21.43
N ALA A 466 -4.39 -27.78 -20.46
CA ALA A 466 -4.89 -28.34 -19.21
C ALA A 466 -6.13 -29.22 -19.48
N PRO A 467 -6.30 -30.37 -18.82
CA PRO A 467 -7.54 -31.12 -18.86
C PRO A 467 -8.57 -30.44 -17.95
N GLY A 468 -9.42 -29.60 -18.54
CA GLY A 468 -10.49 -28.87 -17.84
C GLY A 468 -10.69 -27.50 -18.47
N GLY A 469 -11.73 -27.36 -19.29
CA GLY A 469 -11.98 -26.20 -20.17
C GLY A 469 -12.24 -24.88 -19.45
N GLY A 470 -11.19 -24.25 -18.94
CA GLY A 470 -11.15 -22.82 -18.62
C GLY A 470 -10.30 -22.10 -19.65
N ASP A 471 -10.88 -21.09 -20.30
CA ASP A 471 -10.22 -20.28 -21.33
C ASP A 471 -9.03 -19.52 -20.70
N ALA A 472 -7.81 -20.00 -20.95
CA ALA A 472 -6.60 -19.39 -20.42
C ALA A 472 -6.36 -18.06 -21.16
N VAL A 473 -6.71 -16.94 -20.52
CA VAL A 473 -6.44 -15.59 -21.04
C VAL A 473 -4.95 -15.49 -21.41
N PRO A 474 -4.59 -15.27 -22.69
CA PRO A 474 -3.22 -15.37 -23.17
C PRO A 474 -2.28 -14.40 -22.44
N GLU A 475 -1.04 -14.84 -22.23
CA GLU A 475 0.01 -14.06 -21.59
C GLU A 475 0.52 -12.96 -22.53
N ILE A 476 -0.23 -11.85 -22.62
CA ILE A 476 0.16 -10.72 -23.48
C ILE A 476 1.05 -9.78 -22.67
N SER A 477 2.36 -9.89 -22.86
CA SER A 477 3.37 -8.95 -22.36
C SER A 477 4.06 -8.32 -23.57
N PRO A 478 4.21 -6.98 -23.66
CA PRO A 478 3.79 -5.93 -22.70
C PRO A 478 2.25 -5.80 -22.56
N ASN A 479 1.77 -4.96 -21.63
CA ASN A 479 0.33 -4.69 -21.48
C ASN A 479 -0.24 -4.29 -22.85
N PRO A 480 -1.25 -5.00 -23.40
CA PRO A 480 -1.77 -4.70 -24.74
C PRO A 480 -2.54 -3.38 -24.81
N PHE A 481 -2.94 -2.81 -23.67
CA PHE A 481 -3.67 -1.55 -23.62
C PHE A 481 -2.73 -0.34 -23.57
N PRO A 482 -3.07 0.77 -24.27
CA PRO A 482 -2.30 2.00 -24.16
C PRO A 482 -2.31 2.52 -22.72
N GLU A 483 -1.25 3.24 -22.32
CA GLU A 483 -1.25 3.94 -21.04
C GLU A 483 -2.37 5.00 -21.03
N PRO A 484 -3.07 5.18 -19.89
CA PRO A 484 -4.13 6.18 -19.82
C PRO A 484 -3.54 7.60 -19.95
N VAL A 485 -4.20 8.42 -20.76
CA VAL A 485 -3.83 9.82 -20.96
C VAL A 485 -4.45 10.65 -19.83
N ALA A 486 -3.63 11.43 -19.14
CA ALA A 486 -4.11 12.41 -18.17
C ALA A 486 -4.58 13.66 -18.92
N SER A 487 -5.87 13.97 -18.82
CA SER A 487 -6.47 15.16 -19.43
C SER A 487 -7.17 16.02 -18.38
N LEU A 488 -7.45 17.28 -18.72
CA LEU A 488 -8.16 18.18 -17.82
C LEU A 488 -9.57 17.65 -17.49
N GLU A 489 -10.22 17.00 -18.46
CA GLU A 489 -11.48 16.29 -18.24
C GLU A 489 -11.31 15.15 -17.22
N THR A 490 -10.22 14.38 -17.31
CA THR A 490 -9.90 13.33 -16.34
C THR A 490 -9.75 13.92 -14.94
N TYR A 491 -9.07 15.07 -14.84
CA TYR A 491 -8.90 15.79 -13.58
C TYR A 491 -10.24 16.21 -12.96
N THR A 492 -11.10 16.89 -13.72
CA THR A 492 -12.38 17.42 -13.20
C THR A 492 -13.42 16.33 -12.96
N SER A 493 -13.45 15.29 -13.78
CA SER A 493 -14.51 14.27 -13.76
C SER A 493 -14.21 13.15 -12.76
N TYR A 494 -12.94 12.81 -12.51
CA TYR A 494 -12.58 11.63 -11.74
C TYR A 494 -11.59 11.88 -10.59
N ILE A 495 -10.60 12.76 -10.78
CA ILE A 495 -9.51 12.93 -9.81
C ILE A 495 -9.92 13.90 -8.70
N TYR A 496 -10.27 15.14 -9.07
CA TYR A 496 -10.56 16.21 -8.13
C TYR A 496 -12.06 16.35 -7.88
N GLY A 497 -12.44 16.64 -6.64
CA GLY A 497 -13.79 17.08 -6.31
C GLY A 497 -13.82 17.80 -4.98
N SER A 498 -14.88 18.56 -4.74
CA SER A 498 -15.04 19.35 -3.52
C SER A 498 -16.45 19.25 -2.97
N ILE A 499 -16.58 19.45 -1.66
CA ILE A 499 -17.86 19.51 -0.97
C ILE A 499 -17.85 20.58 0.11
N ASP A 500 -18.88 21.42 0.11
CA ASP A 500 -19.13 22.40 1.17
C ASP A 500 -19.98 21.77 2.26
N VAL A 501 -19.49 21.83 3.49
CA VAL A 501 -20.16 21.28 4.67
C VAL A 501 -20.62 22.43 5.55
N ARG A 502 -21.89 22.41 5.97
CA ARG A 502 -22.51 23.42 6.83
C ARG A 502 -23.37 22.74 7.89
N ASN A 503 -22.72 22.06 8.81
CA ASN A 503 -23.38 21.31 9.89
C ASN A 503 -23.23 22.05 11.22
N ALA A 504 -24.11 21.73 12.17
CA ALA A 504 -24.03 22.27 13.52
C ALA A 504 -22.64 21.96 14.13
N PRO A 505 -22.00 22.93 14.80
CA PRO A 505 -20.73 22.69 15.48
C PRO A 505 -20.93 21.71 16.63
N LEU A 506 -19.86 20.99 17.00
CA LEU A 506 -19.89 20.18 18.20
C LEU A 506 -20.10 21.07 19.43
N PRO A 507 -20.90 20.63 20.42
CA PRO A 507 -21.01 21.36 21.67
C PRO A 507 -19.62 21.50 22.30
N PRO A 508 -19.32 22.64 22.94
CA PRO A 508 -18.04 22.83 23.61
C PRO A 508 -17.81 21.68 24.60
N PRO A 509 -16.57 21.19 24.75
CA PRO A 509 -16.27 20.21 25.78
C PRO A 509 -16.71 20.78 27.14
N PRO A 510 -17.29 19.95 28.04
CA PRO A 510 -17.74 20.43 29.33
C PRO A 510 -16.57 21.16 30.00
N ALA A 511 -16.78 22.44 30.32
CA ALA A 511 -15.78 23.22 31.02
C ALA A 511 -15.40 22.45 32.28
N ALA A 512 -14.13 22.09 32.41
CA ALA A 512 -13.60 21.71 33.70
C ALA A 512 -13.91 22.89 34.62
N SER A 513 -14.81 22.68 35.58
CA SER A 513 -15.28 23.70 36.51
C SER A 513 -14.09 24.20 37.32
N GLY A 514 -13.42 25.23 36.80
CA GLY A 514 -12.54 26.10 37.57
C GLY A 514 -13.44 26.86 38.54
N SER A 515 -13.30 26.52 39.81
CA SER A 515 -13.90 27.24 40.92
C SER A 515 -13.30 28.65 40.99
N GLU A 516 -13.98 29.63 40.41
CA GLU A 516 -13.83 31.04 40.77
C GLU A 516 -15.20 31.55 41.22
N ASP A 517 -15.33 31.71 42.55
CA ASP A 517 -16.15 32.68 43.27
C ASP A 517 -16.17 32.22 44.73
N THR A 518 -15.39 32.80 45.65
CA THR A 518 -15.81 34.03 46.34
C THR A 518 -14.66 34.54 47.22
N LYS A 519 -14.34 35.84 47.09
CA LYS A 519 -13.77 36.64 48.17
C LYS A 519 -14.93 37.42 48.78
N ASP A 520 -15.30 37.13 50.02
CA ASP A 520 -15.40 38.13 51.10
C ASP A 520 -15.90 37.53 52.42
N ALA A 521 -15.39 38.10 53.51
CA ALA A 521 -15.85 38.03 54.90
C ALA A 521 -15.52 36.79 55.79
N ALA A 522 -14.36 36.89 56.44
CA ALA A 522 -14.17 36.93 57.90
C ALA A 522 -14.85 35.92 58.86
N LYS A 523 -13.99 35.39 59.75
CA LYS A 523 -14.22 34.91 61.14
C LYS A 523 -14.93 33.57 61.37
N GLY A 524 -14.11 32.60 61.81
CA GLY A 524 -14.26 32.01 63.15
C GLY A 524 -15.15 30.76 63.31
N ALA A 525 -14.56 29.78 64.00
CA ALA A 525 -15.19 28.68 64.75
C ALA A 525 -15.62 27.40 63.99
N ALA A 526 -14.77 26.38 64.17
CA ALA A 526 -15.08 25.02 64.64
C ALA A 526 -16.24 24.20 64.03
N GLY A 527 -15.91 22.99 63.57
CA GLY A 527 -16.83 21.84 63.62
C GLY A 527 -16.74 20.81 62.49
N GLY A 528 -15.85 19.82 62.65
CA GLY A 528 -16.15 18.38 62.51
C GLY A 528 -16.64 17.73 61.19
N SER A 529 -15.89 16.68 60.80
CA SER A 529 -16.24 15.52 59.96
C SER A 529 -16.24 15.73 58.44
N GLY A 530 -15.68 14.86 57.59
CA GLY A 530 -15.05 13.55 57.75
C GLY A 530 -15.05 12.88 56.37
N GLY A 531 -13.89 12.62 55.78
CA GLY A 531 -13.78 11.98 54.47
C GLY A 531 -12.33 11.68 54.12
N ALA A 532 -11.96 10.40 54.16
CA ALA A 532 -10.59 9.90 54.11
C ALA A 532 -9.88 10.18 52.77
N SER A 533 -8.67 10.74 52.84
CA SER A 533 -7.72 10.84 51.73
C SER A 533 -6.68 9.72 51.83
N VAL A 534 -6.55 8.94 50.76
CA VAL A 534 -5.51 7.91 50.62
C VAL A 534 -4.26 8.55 50.02
N THR A 535 -3.18 8.56 50.80
CA THR A 535 -1.87 9.15 50.47
C THR A 535 -1.04 8.18 49.61
N VAL A 536 -0.64 8.60 48.41
CA VAL A 536 0.33 7.86 47.57
C VAL A 536 1.75 8.31 47.93
N LEU A 537 2.55 7.37 48.45
CA LEU A 537 3.96 7.54 48.78
C LEU A 537 4.82 7.74 47.52
N GLN A 538 5.57 8.84 47.45
CA GLN A 538 6.57 9.08 46.41
C GLN A 538 7.90 8.39 46.75
N VAL A 539 8.38 7.54 45.85
CA VAL A 539 9.68 6.85 45.94
C VAL A 539 10.82 7.82 45.60
N ARG A 540 11.77 7.97 46.55
CA ARG A 540 13.00 8.76 46.44
C ARG A 540 13.92 8.25 45.31
N LYS A 541 14.32 9.12 44.38
CA LYS A 541 15.42 8.89 43.43
C LYS A 541 16.78 8.93 44.16
N LYS A 542 17.57 7.87 43.99
CA LYS A 542 18.96 7.73 44.47
C LYS A 542 19.91 8.51 43.54
N ARG A 543 20.77 9.37 44.09
CA ARG A 543 21.82 10.11 43.37
C ARG A 543 23.01 9.18 43.04
N LYS A 544 23.57 9.33 41.83
CA LYS A 544 24.76 8.63 41.31
C LYS A 544 26.04 9.33 41.81
N PRO A 545 27.08 8.62 42.29
CA PRO A 545 28.34 9.23 42.72
C PRO A 545 29.26 9.55 41.51
N ALA A 546 30.05 10.63 41.66
CA ALA A 546 31.07 11.05 40.70
C ALA A 546 32.34 10.19 40.82
N ALA A 547 32.99 9.95 39.68
CA ALA A 547 34.24 9.19 39.55
C ALA A 547 35.46 10.09 39.89
N PRO A 548 36.60 9.49 40.27
CA PRO A 548 37.73 10.18 40.93
C PRO A 548 38.49 11.17 40.05
#